data_AF-A0A350LL73-F1
#
_entry.id   AF-A0A350LL73-F1
#
_cell.length_a   1.000
_cell.length_b   1.000
_cell.length_c   1.000
_cell.angle_alpha   90.00
_cell.angle_beta   90.00
_cell.angle_gamma   90.00
#
_symmetry.space_group_name_H-M   'P 1'
#
loop_
_entity.id
_entity.type
_entity.pdbx_description
1 polymer ?
#
loop_
_entity_poly.entity_id
_entity_poly.type
_entity_poly.pdbx_seq_one_letter_code
_entity_poly.pdbx_strand_id
1 'polypeptide(L)'
;IDASFAMIKGGGGALTREKIVASVAKTFVCIADASKRVQTLGTFPLPVEVIEMAIAPVSRALKAMGGNPVLRDFTTDNGNKILDVAGLKITDPVALEDTINAIPGVVTVGLFARRGADILLLGSEAGVKTFSKK
;
A
#
# COMPACT_ATOMS: atom_id res chain seq x y z
N ILE A 1 -8.47 3.04 2.00
CA ILE A 1 -9.21 1.76 1.86
C ILE A 1 -10.34 1.97 0.86
N ASP A 2 -10.52 1.07 -0.10
CA ASP A 2 -11.61 1.16 -1.08
C ASP A 2 -12.77 0.21 -0.75
N ALA A 3 -13.75 0.14 -1.66
CA ALA A 3 -14.93 -0.72 -1.48
C ALA A 3 -14.61 -2.24 -1.53
N SER A 4 -13.47 -2.64 -2.10
CA SER A 4 -13.00 -4.02 -2.14
C SER A 4 -12.22 -4.43 -0.88
N PHE A 5 -12.09 -3.50 0.08
CA PHE A 5 -11.24 -3.60 1.28
C PHE A 5 -9.74 -3.61 0.97
N ALA A 6 -9.33 -3.22 -0.25
CA ALA A 6 -7.94 -3.00 -0.58
C ALA A 6 -7.44 -1.70 0.06
N MET A 7 -6.16 -1.66 0.45
CA MET A 7 -5.57 -0.55 1.18
C MET A 7 -4.23 -0.14 0.60
N ILE A 8 -3.94 1.16 0.66
CA ILE A 8 -2.56 1.67 0.63
C ILE A 8 -2.11 1.83 2.10
N LYS A 9 -0.96 1.24 2.43
CA LYS A 9 -0.29 1.31 3.74
C LYS A 9 1.20 1.61 3.53
N GLY A 10 1.96 1.79 4.61
CA GLY A 10 3.39 2.10 4.53
C GLY A 10 3.77 3.57 4.61
N GLY A 11 2.80 4.48 4.82
CA GLY A 11 3.09 5.91 5.04
C GLY A 11 4.12 6.15 6.15
N GLY A 12 4.07 5.34 7.22
CA GLY A 12 5.04 5.39 8.33
C GLY A 12 6.30 4.53 8.16
N GLY A 13 6.50 3.86 7.01
CA GLY A 13 7.73 3.13 6.70
C GLY A 13 7.79 1.65 7.13
N ALA A 14 6.79 1.13 7.84
CA ALA A 14 6.77 -0.25 8.34
C ALA A 14 6.07 -1.27 7.41
N LEU A 15 5.87 -0.95 6.12
CA LEU A 15 5.02 -1.74 5.21
C LEU A 15 5.36 -3.22 5.14
N THR A 16 6.64 -3.58 5.10
CA THR A 16 7.07 -4.99 5.00
C THR A 16 6.61 -5.78 6.22
N ARG A 17 6.90 -5.27 7.43
CA ARG A 17 6.52 -5.95 8.68
C ARG A 17 5.01 -6.02 8.85
N GLU A 18 4.29 -4.93 8.53
CA GLU A 18 2.83 -4.92 8.54
C GLU A 18 2.25 -6.00 7.62
N LYS A 19 2.81 -6.16 6.41
CA LYS A 19 2.31 -7.11 5.41
C LYS A 19 2.60 -8.56 5.78
N ILE A 20 3.77 -8.83 6.36
CA ILE A 20 4.12 -10.15 6.92
C ILE A 20 3.11 -10.54 8.00
N VAL A 21 2.88 -9.67 8.99
CA VAL A 21 1.92 -9.96 10.07
C VAL A 21 0.50 -10.14 9.54
N ALA A 22 0.08 -9.31 8.58
CA ALA A 22 -1.24 -9.44 7.95
C ALA A 22 -1.41 -10.76 7.19
N SER A 23 -0.35 -11.29 6.58
CA SER A 23 -0.38 -12.54 5.80
C SER A 23 -0.66 -13.79 6.64
N VAL A 24 -0.25 -13.79 7.91
CA VAL A 24 -0.45 -14.91 8.85
C VAL A 24 -1.69 -14.74 9.73
N ALA A 25 -2.27 -13.54 9.75
CA ALA A 25 -3.46 -13.25 10.54
C ALA A 25 -4.72 -13.86 9.90
N LYS A 26 -5.46 -14.64 10.68
CA LYS A 26 -6.79 -15.16 10.28
C LYS A 26 -7.78 -14.04 9.98
N THR A 27 -7.70 -12.94 10.74
CA THR A 27 -8.57 -11.77 10.59
C THR A 27 -7.73 -10.51 10.61
N PHE A 28 -7.89 -9.66 9.60
CA PHE A 28 -7.30 -8.34 9.53
C PHE A 28 -8.39 -7.28 9.73
N VAL A 29 -8.39 -6.70 10.92
CA VAL A 29 -9.23 -5.56 11.27
C VAL A 29 -8.47 -4.26 10.94
N CYS A 30 -8.97 -3.51 9.97
CA CYS A 30 -8.51 -2.16 9.66
C CYS A 30 -9.26 -1.16 10.54
N ILE A 31 -8.50 -0.30 11.22
CA ILE A 31 -9.02 0.87 11.94
C ILE A 31 -8.60 2.13 11.19
N ALA A 32 -9.55 3.03 10.94
CA ALA A 32 -9.28 4.26 10.21
C ALA A 32 -10.33 5.33 10.51
N ASP A 33 -9.99 6.59 10.27
CA ASP A 33 -10.97 7.68 10.23
C ASP A 33 -11.66 7.75 8.85
N ALA A 34 -12.80 8.43 8.78
CA ALA A 34 -13.63 8.53 7.58
C ALA A 34 -12.88 9.04 6.33
N SER A 35 -11.85 9.88 6.48
CA SER A 35 -11.08 10.42 5.35
C SER A 35 -10.31 9.35 4.57
N LYS A 36 -10.05 8.19 5.19
CA LYS A 36 -9.26 7.11 4.60
C LYS A 36 -10.06 6.23 3.66
N ARG A 37 -11.39 6.32 3.68
CA ARG A 37 -12.25 5.57 2.77
C ARG A 37 -12.43 6.33 1.47
N VAL A 38 -12.02 5.71 0.37
CA VAL A 38 -12.03 6.32 -0.97
C VAL A 38 -12.71 5.41 -1.97
N GLN A 39 -13.19 5.97 -3.08
CA GLN A 39 -13.75 5.18 -4.17
C GLN A 39 -12.67 4.46 -4.99
N THR A 40 -11.51 5.11 -5.18
CA THR A 40 -10.38 4.58 -5.95
C THR A 40 -9.09 4.91 -5.21
N LEU A 41 -8.19 3.93 -5.10
CA LEU A 41 -6.88 4.12 -4.47
C LEU A 41 -5.94 4.91 -5.41
N GLY A 42 -4.97 5.62 -4.83
CA GLY A 42 -3.90 6.30 -5.58
C GLY A 42 -3.74 7.80 -5.32
N THR A 43 -4.71 8.45 -4.65
CA THR A 43 -4.54 9.85 -4.19
C THR A 43 -3.42 9.98 -3.17
N PHE A 44 -3.34 9.04 -2.22
CA PHE A 44 -2.20 8.92 -1.33
C PHE A 44 -1.05 8.22 -2.08
N PRO A 45 0.19 8.75 -2.06
CA PRO A 45 1.32 8.12 -2.74
C PRO A 45 1.51 6.68 -2.28
N LEU A 46 1.69 5.76 -3.23
CA LEU A 46 1.89 4.34 -2.95
C LEU A 46 3.35 4.10 -2.53
N PRO A 47 3.63 3.67 -1.28
CA PRO A 47 4.99 3.37 -0.87
C PRO A 47 5.45 2.03 -1.47
N VAL A 48 6.68 1.99 -1.99
CA VAL A 48 7.33 0.79 -2.51
C VAL A 48 8.70 0.66 -1.86
N GLU A 49 8.88 -0.34 -1.00
CA GLU A 49 10.19 -0.66 -0.40
C GLU A 49 11.06 -1.34 -1.46
N VAL A 50 12.28 -0.85 -1.62
CA VAL A 50 13.22 -1.28 -2.64
C VAL A 50 14.62 -1.44 -2.07
N ILE A 51 15.36 -2.42 -2.59
CA ILE A 51 16.80 -2.55 -2.34
C ILE A 51 17.50 -1.30 -2.87
N GLU A 52 18.47 -0.75 -2.14
CA GLU A 52 19.12 0.52 -2.46
C GLU A 52 19.75 0.54 -3.86
N MET A 53 20.42 -0.54 -4.28
CA MET A 53 20.99 -0.63 -5.63
C MET A 53 19.94 -0.62 -6.75
N ALA A 54 18.67 -0.92 -6.42
CA ALA A 54 17.57 -1.05 -7.37
C ALA A 54 16.69 0.21 -7.47
N ILE A 55 17.00 1.30 -6.75
CA ILE A 55 16.22 2.55 -6.78
C ILE A 55 15.99 3.03 -8.22
N ALA A 56 17.05 3.15 -9.01
CA ALA A 56 16.97 3.67 -10.38
C ALA A 56 16.16 2.76 -11.34
N PRO A 57 16.42 1.44 -11.45
CA PRO A 57 15.61 0.57 -12.30
C PRO A 57 14.15 0.46 -11.85
N VAL A 58 13.87 0.35 -10.56
CA VAL A 58 12.49 0.28 -10.05
C VAL A 58 11.75 1.60 -10.29
N SER A 59 12.41 2.75 -10.07
CA SER A 59 11.85 4.07 -10.37
C SER A 59 11.44 4.20 -11.85
N ARG A 60 12.27 3.72 -12.79
CA ARG A 60 11.93 3.72 -14.22
C ARG A 60 10.72 2.84 -14.54
N ALA A 61 10.63 1.66 -13.96
CA ALA A 61 9.50 0.76 -14.14
C ALA A 61 8.20 1.39 -13.62
N LEU A 62 8.23 1.99 -12.43
CA LEU A 62 7.08 2.69 -11.83
C LEU A 62 6.66 3.92 -12.66
N LYS A 63 7.62 4.65 -13.25
CA LYS A 63 7.34 5.74 -14.20
C LYS A 63 6.65 5.26 -15.47
N ALA A 64 7.10 4.14 -16.04
CA ALA A 64 6.47 3.55 -17.22
C ALA A 64 5.02 3.10 -16.97
N MET A 65 4.67 2.80 -15.72
CA MET A 65 3.30 2.50 -15.28
C MET A 65 2.44 3.76 -15.05
N GLY A 66 2.97 4.95 -15.33
CA GLY A 66 2.28 6.24 -15.12
C GLY A 66 2.42 6.83 -13.73
N GLY A 67 3.26 6.24 -12.87
CA GLY A 67 3.56 6.75 -11.54
C GLY A 67 4.63 7.84 -11.54
N ASN A 68 4.63 8.67 -10.50
CA ASN A 68 5.71 9.63 -10.22
C ASN A 68 6.43 9.25 -8.92
N PRO A 69 7.45 8.36 -8.98
CA PRO A 69 8.18 7.90 -7.81
C PRO A 69 9.13 8.98 -7.28
N VAL A 70 9.05 9.24 -5.98
CA VAL A 70 9.96 10.10 -5.22
C VAL A 70 10.67 9.26 -4.17
N LEU A 71 11.99 9.37 -4.11
CA LEU A 71 12.77 8.72 -3.06
C LEU A 71 12.49 9.40 -1.73
N ARG A 72 12.03 8.64 -0.74
CA ARG A 72 11.84 9.12 0.63
C ARG A 72 13.19 9.18 1.33
N ASP A 73 13.45 10.28 2.04
CA ASP A 73 14.60 10.38 2.97
C ASP A 73 14.32 9.57 4.24
N PHE A 74 14.43 8.25 4.10
CA PHE A 74 14.13 7.27 5.15
C PHE A 74 14.84 5.95 4.84
N THR A 75 15.32 5.30 5.89
CA THR A 75 15.81 3.91 5.82
C THR A 75 14.88 3.04 6.65
N THR A 76 14.36 1.99 6.04
CA THR A 76 13.46 1.04 6.72
C THR A 76 14.18 0.20 7.78
N ASP A 77 13.41 -0.46 8.65
CA ASP A 77 13.94 -1.44 9.61
C ASP A 77 14.79 -2.53 8.95
N ASN A 78 14.56 -2.84 7.66
CA ASN A 78 15.29 -3.85 6.90
C ASN A 78 16.50 -3.29 6.15
N GLY A 79 16.87 -2.02 6.34
CA GLY A 79 17.98 -1.37 5.63
C GLY A 79 17.66 -0.93 4.20
N ASN A 80 16.41 -1.09 3.75
CA ASN A 80 15.97 -0.71 2.40
C ASN A 80 15.52 0.75 2.31
N LYS A 81 15.28 1.23 1.08
CA LYS A 81 14.72 2.55 0.78
C LYS A 81 13.25 2.47 0.37
N ILE A 82 12.55 3.60 0.36
CA ILE A 82 11.15 3.68 -0.09
C ILE A 82 11.04 4.66 -1.25
N LEU A 83 10.34 4.24 -2.31
CA LEU A 83 9.81 5.10 -3.35
C LEU A 83 8.34 5.38 -3.08
N ASP A 84 7.99 6.64 -2.87
CA ASP A 84 6.60 7.10 -2.80
C ASP A 84 6.08 7.44 -4.20
N VAL A 85 5.10 6.69 -4.67
CA VAL A 85 4.62 6.78 -6.06
C VAL A 85 3.30 7.53 -6.11
N ALA A 86 3.34 8.78 -6.53
CA ALA A 86 2.15 9.60 -6.76
C ALA A 86 1.58 9.44 -8.18
N GLY A 87 0.39 9.97 -8.43
CA GLY A 87 -0.18 10.09 -9.78
C GLY A 87 -0.86 8.82 -10.33
N LEU A 88 -0.88 7.74 -9.57
CA LEU A 88 -1.55 6.50 -9.96
C LEU A 88 -3.07 6.62 -9.74
N LYS A 89 -3.84 6.02 -10.65
CA LYS A 89 -5.27 5.71 -10.44
C LYS A 89 -5.43 4.20 -10.42
N ILE A 90 -5.58 3.62 -9.24
CA ILE A 90 -5.49 2.17 -9.03
C ILE A 90 -6.91 1.58 -9.10
N THR A 91 -7.31 1.16 -10.30
CA THR A 91 -8.64 0.56 -10.55
C THR A 91 -8.67 -0.95 -10.38
N ASP A 92 -7.52 -1.62 -10.54
CA ASP A 92 -7.32 -3.03 -10.20
C ASP A 92 -6.16 -3.16 -9.20
N PRO A 93 -6.44 -3.08 -7.89
CA PRO A 93 -5.41 -3.12 -6.88
C PRO A 93 -4.66 -4.46 -6.83
N VAL A 94 -5.30 -5.58 -7.16
CA VAL A 94 -4.65 -6.90 -7.14
C VAL A 94 -3.66 -7.02 -8.28
N ALA A 95 -4.08 -6.68 -9.51
CA ALA A 95 -3.20 -6.74 -10.66
C ALA A 95 -1.99 -5.80 -10.52
N LEU A 96 -2.20 -4.58 -9.99
CA LEU A 96 -1.09 -3.65 -9.75
C LEU A 96 -0.15 -4.16 -8.65
N GLU A 97 -0.68 -4.74 -7.57
CA GLU A 97 0.13 -5.35 -6.51
C GLU A 97 1.04 -6.44 -7.07
N ASP A 98 0.49 -7.34 -7.89
CA ASP A 98 1.24 -8.42 -8.54
C ASP A 98 2.31 -7.88 -9.48
N THR A 99 1.95 -6.90 -10.30
CA THR A 99 2.84 -6.31 -11.29
C THR A 99 4.04 -5.63 -10.61
N ILE A 100 3.83 -4.88 -9.53
CA ILE A 100 4.92 -4.22 -8.80
C ILE A 100 5.78 -5.24 -8.05
N ASN A 101 5.17 -6.25 -7.41
CA ASN A 101 5.92 -7.31 -6.73
C ASN A 101 6.83 -8.11 -7.69
N ALA A 102 6.49 -8.18 -8.98
CA ALA A 102 7.29 -8.87 -9.98
C ALA A 102 8.55 -8.09 -10.42
N ILE A 103 8.71 -6.82 -10.05
CA ILE A 103 9.86 -6.00 -10.44
C ILE A 103 11.09 -6.40 -9.60
N PRO A 104 12.20 -6.85 -10.21
CA PRO A 104 13.42 -7.16 -9.46
C PRO A 104 13.93 -5.97 -8.65
N GLY A 105 14.19 -6.22 -7.36
CA GLY A 105 14.65 -5.20 -6.41
C GLY A 105 13.53 -4.52 -5.60
N VAL A 106 12.26 -4.75 -5.96
CA VAL A 106 11.14 -4.49 -5.03
C VAL A 106 11.20 -5.51 -3.90
N VAL A 107 11.11 -5.01 -2.67
CA VAL A 107 11.00 -5.83 -1.45
C VAL A 107 9.52 -5.99 -1.09
N THR A 108 8.80 -4.87 -0.97
CA THR A 108 7.37 -4.87 -0.66
C THR A 108 6.68 -3.66 -1.29
N VAL A 109 5.57 -3.88 -1.97
CA VAL A 109 4.62 -2.80 -2.31
C VAL A 109 3.63 -2.56 -1.18
N GLY A 110 3.38 -1.31 -0.83
CA GLY A 110 2.43 -0.87 0.20
C GLY A 110 0.95 -1.06 -0.17
N LEU A 111 0.65 -1.85 -1.20
CA LEU A 111 -0.70 -2.19 -1.64
C LEU A 111 -1.12 -3.51 -1.00
N PHE A 112 -2.15 -3.49 -0.17
CA PHE A 112 -2.71 -4.66 0.51
C PHE A 112 -4.03 -5.00 -0.18
N ALA A 113 -3.96 -5.67 -1.33
CA ALA A 113 -5.13 -6.00 -2.14
C ALA A 113 -5.40 -7.51 -2.14
N ARG A 114 -4.38 -8.33 -2.42
CA ARG A 114 -4.45 -9.80 -2.30
C ARG A 114 -4.91 -10.23 -0.91
N ARG A 115 -4.30 -9.62 0.11
CA ARG A 115 -4.71 -9.72 1.51
C ARG A 115 -5.17 -8.35 1.99
N GLY A 116 -6.36 -7.93 1.54
CA GLY A 116 -7.07 -6.76 2.05
C GLY A 116 -7.61 -6.97 3.48
N ALA A 117 -8.35 -5.99 4.00
CA ALA A 117 -8.98 -6.11 5.31
C ALA A 117 -10.21 -7.04 5.26
N ASP A 118 -10.48 -7.73 6.37
CA ASP A 118 -11.72 -8.50 6.55
C ASP A 118 -12.80 -7.65 7.22
N ILE A 119 -12.38 -6.75 8.11
CA ILE A 119 -13.24 -5.82 8.84
C ILE A 119 -12.64 -4.43 8.76
N LEU A 120 -13.47 -3.42 8.55
CA LEU A 120 -13.11 -2.00 8.67
C LEU A 120 -13.96 -1.38 9.79
N LEU A 121 -13.28 -0.85 10.81
CA LEU A 121 -13.86 0.01 11.83
C LEU A 121 -13.53 1.46 11.47
N LEU A 122 -14.55 2.18 11.00
CA LEU A 122 -14.39 3.54 10.49
C LEU A 122 -14.92 4.55 11.50
N GLY A 123 -14.02 5.34 12.08
CA GLY A 123 -14.38 6.44 12.98
C GLY A 123 -14.90 7.66 12.22
N SER A 124 -16.02 8.21 12.68
CA SER A 124 -16.64 9.44 12.19
C SER A 124 -17.20 10.26 13.36
N GLU A 125 -17.63 11.49 13.09
CA GLU A 125 -18.31 12.33 14.10
C GLU A 125 -19.58 11.68 14.65
N ALA A 126 -20.26 10.84 13.86
CA ALA A 126 -21.44 10.08 14.28
C ALA A 126 -21.10 8.78 15.05
N GLY A 127 -19.83 8.55 15.37
CA GLY A 127 -19.33 7.33 16.02
C GLY A 127 -18.62 6.37 15.05
N VAL A 128 -18.41 5.14 15.51
CA VAL A 128 -17.70 4.09 14.75
C VAL A 128 -18.69 3.28 13.92
N LYS A 129 -18.43 3.17 12.61
CA LYS A 129 -19.18 2.32 11.69
C LYS A 129 -18.35 1.10 11.30
N THR A 130 -18.96 -0.08 11.40
CA THR A 130 -18.32 -1.35 11.03
C THR A 130 -18.72 -1.76 9.61
N PHE A 131 -17.74 -2.20 8.82
CA PHE A 131 -17.93 -2.85 7.54
C PHE A 131 -17.22 -4.20 7.56
N SER A 132 -17.83 -5.22 6.98
CA SER A 132 -17.25 -6.55 6.86
C SER A 132 -17.20 -6.96 5.40
N LYS A 133 -16.07 -7.55 5.00
CA LYS A 133 -15.94 -8.17 3.69
C LYS A 133 -16.86 -9.39 3.65
N LYS A 134 -17.73 -9.45 2.64
CA LYS A 134 -18.63 -10.59 2.42
C LYS A 134 -17.86 -11.79 1.91
#